data_AF-A0A658K5D9-F1
#
_entry.id   AF-A0A658K5D9-F1
#
_cell.length_a   1.000
_cell.length_b   1.000
_cell.length_c   1.000
_cell.angle_alpha   90.00
_cell.angle_beta   90.00
_cell.angle_gamma   90.00
#
_symmetry.space_group_name_H-M   'P 1'
#
loop_
_entity.id
_entity.type
_entity.pdbx_description
1 polymer ?
#
loop_
_entity_poly.entity_id
_entity_poly.type
_entity_poly.pdbx_seq_one_letter_code
_entity_poly.pdbx_strand_id
1 'polypeptide(L)'
;MLLGQNLLKQTKDDFLTDLATLAEARSTLIFIDTNIIAYLFKLHVAARQEFFDWAAKAIGEGRLFLPAWCATEYLSRLKENQLHTYTPKSKDDQPRSQLEAMLETASLFVDSDVLAASGFTGTRTDFLAGFRQAIDGLKPYTRAFKHQFDFNKIHAEIEEILGPVVLESPVAKLCERANKEGPSRVEHRLPPGFKDDGKPENRFGDLIIWLEILGYSEVRKSDFTHVLFLTNDEKSDWVYAPSKRLDSVRGAVKPVPNKAPVLKIIDPRLVSEFKQAVGHEHVSICTLFSLVEGLSKTDPLTVGQLAAAIQIELVASDDSASESIADGAEASNVEPEAEVEEVAEAAADPFEAEIVQEKPAQPDPSTQNQPLPLEEVNLGDVIAFAIEVQGYRDADYRSDGPDALNGIISKLQSHNWYEQNPAILTLGTILHEEYPATSWFVLGRNIYQAACGNAQKAMDFMLNLDLRLKRFPDPVSKYILAGIVYEIYFNGQGELRETPKAGELARPLALVAKDDYADVRAFIRTKEALQ
;
A
#
# COMPACT_ATOMS: atom_id res chain seq x y z
N MET A 1 -24.71 20.14 1.82
CA MET A 1 -23.57 19.29 2.27
C MET A 1 -24.13 18.15 3.10
N LEU A 2 -23.83 16.90 2.75
CA LEU A 2 -24.20 15.71 3.53
C LEU A 2 -23.15 15.50 4.63
N LEU A 3 -23.55 15.12 5.85
CA LEU A 3 -22.66 14.90 7.01
C LEU A 3 -21.74 13.66 6.89
N GLY A 4 -21.50 13.17 5.67
CA GLY A 4 -20.90 11.86 5.42
C GLY A 4 -21.87 10.73 5.74
N GLN A 5 -21.83 9.66 4.94
CA GLN A 5 -22.62 8.46 5.23
C GLN A 5 -21.70 7.41 5.85
N ASN A 6 -21.89 7.13 7.14
CA ASN A 6 -21.19 6.02 7.80
C ASN A 6 -21.65 4.65 7.24
N LEU A 7 -22.84 4.62 6.65
CA LEU A 7 -23.45 3.44 6.03
C LEU A 7 -23.79 3.76 4.58
N LEU A 8 -23.15 3.06 3.64
CA LEU A 8 -23.60 2.97 2.26
C LEU A 8 -24.86 2.12 2.22
N LYS A 9 -25.98 2.70 1.76
CA LYS A 9 -27.29 2.03 1.71
C LYS A 9 -27.48 1.16 0.46
N GLN A 10 -26.41 0.50 0.02
CA GLN A 10 -26.39 -0.38 -1.15
C GLN A 10 -25.61 -1.64 -0.80
N THR A 11 -26.03 -2.77 -1.37
CA THR A 11 -25.17 -3.95 -1.44
C THR A 11 -24.07 -3.75 -2.48
N LYS A 12 -23.07 -4.66 -2.50
CA LYS A 12 -22.07 -4.67 -3.58
C LYS A 12 -22.75 -4.82 -4.95
N ASP A 13 -23.76 -5.69 -5.03
CA ASP A 13 -24.47 -5.94 -6.28
C ASP A 13 -25.26 -4.71 -6.72
N ASP A 14 -26.03 -4.09 -5.82
CA ASP A 14 -26.77 -2.85 -6.13
C ASP A 14 -25.82 -1.75 -6.62
N PHE A 15 -24.68 -1.57 -5.93
CA PHE A 15 -23.70 -0.56 -6.28
C PHE A 15 -23.15 -0.76 -7.70
N LEU A 16 -22.81 -2.00 -8.06
CA LEU A 16 -22.28 -2.34 -9.39
C LEU A 16 -23.34 -2.25 -10.48
N THR A 17 -24.57 -2.70 -10.20
CA THR A 17 -25.71 -2.55 -11.11
C THR A 17 -26.05 -1.09 -11.36
N ASP A 18 -25.99 -0.23 -10.34
CA ASP A 18 -26.20 1.20 -10.48
C ASP A 18 -25.12 1.84 -11.35
N LEU A 19 -23.84 1.46 -11.18
CA LEU A 19 -22.76 1.93 -12.06
C LEU A 19 -22.94 1.51 -13.52
N ALA A 20 -23.33 0.25 -13.76
CA ALA A 20 -23.63 -0.25 -15.10
C ALA A 20 -24.79 0.53 -15.74
N THR A 21 -25.87 0.71 -14.97
CA THR A 21 -27.05 1.48 -15.39
C THR A 21 -26.66 2.91 -15.74
N LEU A 22 -25.83 3.56 -14.93
CA LEU A 22 -25.35 4.92 -15.21
C LEU A 22 -24.50 4.99 -16.48
N ALA A 23 -23.62 4.01 -16.72
CA ALA A 23 -22.77 3.95 -17.91
C ALA A 23 -23.59 3.79 -19.20
N GLU A 24 -24.70 3.05 -19.14
CA GLU A 24 -25.60 2.82 -20.27
C GLU A 24 -26.69 3.89 -20.45
N ALA A 25 -27.01 4.65 -19.40
CA ALA A 25 -28.09 5.63 -19.43
C ALA A 25 -27.78 6.80 -20.39
N ARG A 26 -28.75 7.08 -21.27
CA ARG A 26 -28.66 8.19 -22.24
C ARG A 26 -28.57 9.58 -21.61
N SER A 27 -29.03 9.70 -20.36
CA SER A 27 -29.00 10.94 -19.60
C SER A 27 -27.76 11.07 -18.70
N THR A 28 -26.73 10.24 -18.89
CA THR A 28 -25.46 10.34 -18.15
C THR A 28 -24.36 10.91 -19.04
N LEU A 29 -23.70 11.98 -18.60
CA LEU A 29 -22.42 12.42 -19.16
C LEU A 29 -21.28 11.62 -18.54
N ILE A 30 -20.32 11.18 -19.35
CA ILE A 30 -19.18 10.37 -18.95
C ILE A 30 -17.91 11.16 -19.24
N PHE A 31 -17.06 11.35 -18.23
CA PHE A 31 -15.74 11.98 -18.39
C PHE A 31 -14.64 10.98 -18.07
N ILE A 32 -13.55 11.00 -18.82
CA ILE A 32 -12.45 10.05 -18.67
C ILE A 32 -11.16 10.75 -18.23
N ASP A 33 -10.48 10.18 -17.25
CA ASP A 33 -9.17 10.63 -16.76
C ASP A 33 -8.00 10.11 -17.64
N THR A 34 -6.87 10.83 -17.65
CA THR A 34 -5.60 10.44 -18.28
C THR A 34 -5.16 9.04 -17.85
N ASN A 35 -5.39 8.68 -16.58
CA ASN A 35 -4.97 7.38 -16.05
C ASN A 35 -5.72 6.20 -16.69
N ILE A 36 -6.92 6.41 -17.24
CA ILE A 36 -7.67 5.41 -17.99
C ILE A 36 -7.04 5.23 -19.36
N ILE A 37 -6.69 6.33 -20.03
CA ILE A 37 -5.96 6.30 -21.31
C ILE A 37 -4.64 5.54 -21.15
N ALA A 38 -3.89 5.84 -20.09
CA ALA A 38 -2.66 5.13 -19.75
C ALA A 38 -2.90 3.62 -19.48
N TYR A 39 -4.05 3.26 -18.90
CA TYR A 39 -4.41 1.87 -18.65
C TYR A 39 -4.64 1.07 -19.94
N LEU A 40 -5.12 1.70 -21.02
CA LEU A 40 -5.34 1.04 -22.32
C LEU A 40 -4.04 0.45 -22.91
N PHE A 41 -2.88 1.03 -22.60
CA PHE A 41 -1.56 0.50 -23.01
C PHE A 41 -1.19 -0.82 -22.32
N LYS A 42 -1.92 -1.22 -21.27
CA LYS A 42 -1.71 -2.46 -20.52
C LYS A 42 -2.63 -3.59 -21.00
N LEU A 43 -3.67 -3.27 -21.76
CA LEU A 43 -4.65 -4.23 -22.23
C LEU A 43 -4.18 -4.93 -23.51
N HIS A 44 -4.51 -6.22 -23.64
CA HIS A 44 -4.39 -6.91 -24.92
C HIS A 44 -5.42 -6.37 -25.93
N VAL A 45 -5.22 -6.69 -27.21
CA VAL A 45 -6.00 -6.09 -28.32
C VAL A 45 -7.51 -6.28 -28.14
N ALA A 46 -7.98 -7.49 -27.84
CA ALA A 46 -9.41 -7.77 -27.72
C ALA A 46 -10.08 -7.04 -26.53
N ALA A 47 -9.44 -7.03 -25.35
CA ALA A 47 -9.95 -6.28 -24.19
C ALA A 47 -10.03 -4.77 -24.47
N ARG A 48 -9.01 -4.22 -25.15
CA ARG A 48 -9.01 -2.81 -25.53
C ARG A 48 -10.08 -2.50 -26.58
N GLN A 49 -10.33 -3.41 -27.52
CA GLN A 49 -11.41 -3.26 -28.50
C GLN A 49 -12.78 -3.19 -27.82
N GLU A 50 -13.05 -4.04 -26.81
CA GLU A 50 -14.32 -3.98 -26.07
C GLU A 50 -14.50 -2.65 -25.32
N PHE A 51 -13.43 -2.10 -24.73
CA PHE A 51 -13.48 -0.75 -24.15
C PHE A 51 -13.84 0.30 -25.22
N PHE A 52 -13.23 0.20 -26.40
CA PHE A 52 -13.49 1.11 -27.50
C PHE A 52 -14.89 0.97 -28.09
N ASP A 53 -15.44 -0.23 -28.17
CA ASP A 53 -16.81 -0.47 -28.63
C ASP A 53 -17.83 0.16 -27.67
N TRP A 54 -17.62 -0.01 -26.36
CA TRP A 54 -18.40 0.69 -25.33
C TRP A 54 -18.26 2.21 -25.45
N ALA A 55 -17.04 2.72 -25.57
CA ALA A 55 -16.78 4.15 -25.69
C ALA A 55 -17.44 4.73 -26.96
N ALA A 56 -17.28 4.08 -28.11
CA ALA A 56 -17.85 4.50 -29.38
C ALA A 56 -19.39 4.58 -29.32
N LYS A 57 -20.04 3.64 -28.62
CA LYS A 57 -21.50 3.72 -28.37
C LYS A 57 -21.85 4.97 -27.57
N ALA A 58 -21.15 5.25 -26.46
CA ALA A 58 -21.41 6.43 -25.64
C ALA A 58 -21.08 7.75 -26.36
N ILE A 59 -20.05 7.76 -27.20
CA ILE A 59 -19.67 8.88 -28.07
C ILE A 59 -20.76 9.15 -29.11
N GLY A 60 -21.26 8.11 -29.78
CA GLY A 60 -22.33 8.22 -30.77
C GLY A 60 -23.65 8.74 -30.18
N GLU A 61 -23.85 8.58 -28.87
CA GLU A 61 -24.98 9.15 -28.12
C GLU A 61 -24.70 10.55 -27.55
N GLY A 62 -23.50 11.12 -27.77
CA GLY A 62 -23.13 12.45 -27.32
C GLY A 62 -22.91 12.56 -25.81
N ARG A 63 -22.38 11.49 -25.19
CA ARG A 63 -22.30 11.35 -23.73
C ARG A 63 -20.89 11.24 -23.17
N LEU A 64 -19.94 10.71 -23.92
CA LEU A 64 -18.57 10.51 -23.45
C LEU A 64 -17.66 11.64 -23.93
N PHE A 65 -16.89 12.20 -23.01
CA PHE A 65 -16.01 13.33 -23.22
C PHE A 65 -14.65 13.12 -22.56
N LEU A 66 -13.60 13.63 -23.20
CA LEU A 66 -12.26 13.65 -22.65
C LEU A 66 -11.92 15.10 -22.24
N PRO A 67 -11.75 15.40 -20.94
CA PRO A 67 -11.30 16.72 -20.51
C PRO A 67 -10.00 17.13 -21.24
N ALA A 68 -9.94 18.39 -21.67
CA ALA A 68 -8.81 18.97 -22.38
C ALA A 68 -7.53 18.91 -21.55
N TRP A 69 -7.64 19.04 -20.22
CA TRP A 69 -6.50 18.86 -19.33
C TRP A 69 -5.95 17.44 -19.41
N CYS A 70 -6.82 16.42 -19.36
CA CYS A 70 -6.41 15.02 -19.48
C CYS A 70 -5.71 14.75 -20.83
N ALA A 71 -6.26 15.30 -21.92
CA ALA A 71 -5.63 15.22 -23.24
C ALA A 71 -4.25 15.92 -23.28
N THR A 72 -4.09 17.03 -22.54
CA THR A 72 -2.82 17.76 -22.44
C THR A 72 -1.76 16.97 -21.68
N GLU A 73 -2.14 16.34 -20.56
CA GLU A 73 -1.25 15.46 -19.80
C GLU A 73 -0.79 14.26 -20.65
N TYR A 74 -1.72 13.64 -21.37
CA TYR A 74 -1.40 12.58 -22.32
C TYR A 74 -0.44 13.05 -23.42
N LEU A 75 -0.71 14.22 -24.01
CA LEU A 75 0.11 14.81 -25.07
C LEU A 75 1.52 15.16 -24.60
N SER A 76 1.71 15.62 -23.35
CA SER A 76 3.05 15.85 -22.78
C SER A 76 3.86 14.56 -22.80
N ARG A 77 3.27 13.43 -22.37
CA ARG A 77 3.96 12.12 -22.41
C ARG A 77 4.27 11.66 -23.82
N LEU A 78 3.39 11.91 -24.78
CA LEU A 78 3.66 11.64 -26.19
C LEU A 78 4.86 12.47 -26.71
N LYS A 79 4.87 13.78 -26.44
CA LYS A 79 5.96 14.69 -26.88
C LYS A 79 7.31 14.36 -26.26
N GLU A 80 7.30 13.88 -25.02
CA GLU A 80 8.51 13.43 -24.31
C GLU A 80 8.96 12.03 -24.75
N ASN A 81 8.29 11.41 -25.73
CA ASN A 81 8.51 10.04 -26.19
C ASN A 81 8.41 9.00 -25.04
N GLN A 82 7.53 9.26 -24.09
CA GLN A 82 7.34 8.46 -22.87
C GLN A 82 6.13 7.53 -22.94
N LEU A 83 5.48 7.33 -24.09
CA LEU A 83 4.34 6.39 -24.19
C LEU A 83 4.71 4.95 -23.82
N HIS A 84 5.96 4.55 -24.09
CA HIS A 84 6.51 3.26 -23.67
C HIS A 84 6.51 3.08 -22.14
N THR A 85 6.33 4.13 -21.35
CA THR A 85 6.22 4.04 -19.88
C THR A 85 4.83 3.58 -19.41
N TYR A 86 3.81 3.69 -20.27
CA TYR A 86 2.47 3.20 -20.00
C TYR A 86 2.32 1.70 -20.27
N THR A 87 3.18 1.14 -21.12
CA THR A 87 3.17 -0.29 -21.40
C THR A 87 3.75 -1.07 -20.21
N PRO A 88 3.29 -2.31 -19.98
CA PRO A 88 3.91 -3.19 -19.00
C PRO A 88 5.41 -3.31 -19.28
N LYS A 89 6.25 -2.92 -18.31
CA LYS A 89 7.69 -3.08 -18.43
C LYS A 89 7.99 -4.58 -18.60
N SER A 90 8.65 -4.94 -19.70
CA SER A 90 9.34 -6.24 -19.79
C SER A 90 10.41 -6.24 -18.71
N LYS A 91 10.06 -6.74 -17.52
CA LYS A 91 11.05 -7.11 -16.50
C LYS A 91 11.67 -8.41 -16.97
N ASP A 92 12.44 -8.33 -18.06
CA ASP A 92 13.22 -9.44 -18.57
C ASP A 92 14.05 -10.03 -17.42
N ASP A 93 13.85 -11.32 -17.18
CA ASP A 93 14.58 -12.18 -16.25
C ASP A 93 14.67 -11.76 -14.76
N GLN A 94 14.09 -10.64 -14.30
CA GLN A 94 14.12 -10.25 -12.89
C GLN A 94 13.46 -11.27 -11.94
N PRO A 95 12.22 -11.75 -12.20
CA PRO A 95 11.62 -12.79 -11.36
C PRO A 95 12.43 -14.09 -11.40
N ARG A 96 13.01 -14.41 -12.56
CA ARG A 96 13.80 -15.63 -12.74
C ARG A 96 15.12 -15.56 -11.96
N SER A 97 15.86 -14.47 -12.08
CA SER A 97 17.12 -14.25 -11.36
C SER A 97 16.92 -14.22 -9.84
N GLN A 98 15.79 -13.71 -9.35
CA GLN A 98 15.43 -13.81 -7.93
C GLN A 98 15.21 -15.26 -7.49
N LEU A 99 14.50 -16.06 -8.29
CA LEU A 99 14.30 -17.49 -8.01
C LEU A 99 15.61 -18.29 -8.12
N GLU A 100 16.49 -17.93 -9.06
CA GLU A 100 17.83 -18.53 -9.19
C GLU A 100 18.70 -18.18 -7.97
N ALA A 101 18.65 -16.94 -7.47
CA ALA A 101 19.31 -16.55 -6.22
C ALA A 101 18.73 -17.26 -4.98
N MET A 102 17.42 -17.52 -4.95
CA MET A 102 16.79 -18.33 -3.91
C MET A 102 17.29 -19.78 -3.96
N LEU A 103 17.42 -20.37 -5.16
CA LEU A 103 17.98 -21.70 -5.35
C LEU A 103 19.44 -21.76 -4.91
N GLU A 104 20.26 -20.76 -5.25
CA GLU A 104 21.64 -20.65 -4.78
C GLU A 104 21.69 -20.58 -3.25
N THR A 105 20.85 -19.76 -2.63
CA THR A 105 20.76 -19.65 -1.17
C THR A 105 20.34 -20.97 -0.54
N ALA A 106 19.30 -21.62 -1.07
CA ALA A 106 18.85 -22.93 -0.60
C ALA A 106 19.96 -23.97 -0.70
N SER A 107 20.78 -23.93 -1.75
CA SER A 107 21.90 -24.86 -1.90
C SER A 107 22.95 -24.73 -0.79
N LEU A 108 23.05 -23.59 -0.11
CA LEU A 108 24.04 -23.34 0.95
C LEU A 108 23.65 -23.95 2.31
N PHE A 109 22.36 -24.02 2.65
CA PHE A 109 21.91 -24.41 3.99
C PHE A 109 20.93 -25.58 4.03
N VAL A 110 20.31 -25.97 2.91
CA VAL A 110 19.37 -27.10 2.90
C VAL A 110 20.13 -28.41 3.06
N ASP A 111 19.80 -29.14 4.12
CA ASP A 111 20.26 -30.48 4.45
C ASP A 111 19.09 -31.40 4.83
N SER A 112 19.38 -32.63 5.25
CA SER A 112 18.37 -33.62 5.60
C SER A 112 17.48 -33.21 6.78
N ASP A 113 18.02 -32.49 7.77
CA ASP A 113 17.28 -32.10 8.96
C ASP A 113 16.33 -30.93 8.65
N VAL A 114 16.80 -29.97 7.86
CA VAL A 114 15.98 -28.85 7.35
C VAL A 114 14.83 -29.37 6.47
N LEU A 115 15.08 -30.38 5.63
CA LEU A 115 14.03 -30.97 4.80
C LEU A 115 12.99 -31.74 5.62
N ALA A 116 13.42 -32.51 6.62
CA ALA A 116 12.51 -33.22 7.51
C ALA A 116 11.63 -32.23 8.31
N ALA A 117 12.22 -31.16 8.84
CA ALA A 117 11.49 -30.13 9.59
C ALA A 117 10.49 -29.34 8.72
N SER A 118 10.74 -29.22 7.42
CA SER A 118 9.84 -28.54 6.47
C SER A 118 8.79 -29.46 5.85
N GLY A 119 8.76 -30.74 6.23
CA GLY A 119 7.80 -31.73 5.71
C GLY A 119 8.04 -32.12 4.25
N PHE A 120 9.24 -31.85 3.70
CA PHE A 120 9.57 -32.26 2.35
C PHE A 120 9.95 -33.75 2.30
N THR A 121 9.23 -34.52 1.48
CA THR A 121 9.52 -35.93 1.25
C THR A 121 10.52 -36.10 0.12
N GLY A 122 11.76 -36.46 0.44
CA GLY A 122 12.80 -36.73 -0.57
C GLY A 122 14.20 -36.40 -0.08
N THR A 123 15.18 -36.53 -0.97
CA THR A 123 16.57 -36.15 -0.68
C THR A 123 16.83 -34.68 -0.98
N ARG A 124 17.95 -34.15 -0.49
CA ARG A 124 18.46 -32.82 -0.88
C ARG A 124 18.61 -32.68 -2.40
N THR A 125 19.03 -33.76 -3.07
CA THR A 125 19.17 -33.77 -4.53
C THR A 125 17.80 -33.60 -5.20
N ASP A 126 16.77 -34.30 -4.70
CA ASP A 126 15.41 -34.21 -5.23
C ASP A 126 14.82 -32.81 -5.01
N PHE A 127 15.05 -32.21 -3.83
CA PHE A 127 14.63 -30.85 -3.53
C PHE A 127 15.23 -29.82 -4.49
N LEU A 128 16.55 -29.82 -4.67
CA LEU A 128 17.23 -28.87 -5.55
C LEU A 128 16.88 -29.10 -7.02
N ALA A 129 16.69 -30.36 -7.43
CA ALA A 129 16.25 -30.70 -8.78
C ALA A 129 14.82 -30.21 -9.05
N GLY A 130 13.89 -30.44 -8.11
CA GLY A 130 12.51 -29.96 -8.20
C GLY A 130 12.40 -28.43 -8.23
N PHE A 131 13.19 -27.74 -7.38
CA PHE A 131 13.28 -26.29 -7.40
C PHE A 131 13.76 -25.78 -8.77
N ARG A 132 14.82 -26.39 -9.32
CA ARG A 132 15.32 -26.03 -10.65
C ARG A 132 14.30 -26.31 -11.75
N GLN A 133 13.61 -27.43 -11.67
CA GLN A 133 12.52 -27.77 -12.59
C GLN A 133 11.37 -26.76 -12.54
N ALA A 134 11.02 -26.26 -11.35
CA ALA A 134 10.02 -25.20 -11.21
C ALA A 134 10.47 -23.90 -11.88
N ILE A 135 11.73 -23.49 -11.69
CA ILE A 135 12.32 -22.32 -12.37
C ILE A 135 12.27 -22.49 -13.90
N ASP A 136 12.64 -23.67 -14.40
CA ASP A 136 12.63 -23.95 -15.84
C ASP A 136 11.21 -24.08 -16.39
N GLY A 137 10.28 -24.62 -15.61
CA GLY A 137 8.86 -24.71 -15.93
C GLY A 137 8.17 -23.34 -16.07
N LEU A 138 8.70 -22.29 -15.43
CA LEU A 138 8.20 -20.92 -15.59
C LEU A 138 8.62 -20.27 -16.92
N LYS A 139 9.70 -20.75 -17.55
CA LYS A 139 10.27 -20.18 -18.78
C LYS A 139 9.27 -20.01 -19.96
N PRO A 140 8.41 -20.97 -20.31
CA PRO A 140 7.42 -20.78 -21.38
C PRO A 140 6.44 -19.65 -21.09
N TYR A 141 6.04 -19.47 -19.82
CA TYR A 141 5.09 -18.42 -19.43
C TYR A 141 5.76 -17.04 -19.37
N THR A 142 6.99 -16.96 -18.87
CA THR A 142 7.70 -15.68 -18.76
C THR A 142 8.15 -15.12 -20.11
N ARG A 143 8.27 -15.98 -21.14
CA ARG A 143 8.57 -15.54 -22.51
C ARG A 143 7.53 -14.57 -23.06
N ALA A 144 6.28 -14.67 -22.65
CA ALA A 144 5.21 -13.76 -23.09
C ALA A 144 5.48 -12.30 -22.65
N PHE A 145 6.18 -12.08 -21.54
CA PHE A 145 6.55 -10.73 -21.08
C PHE A 145 7.58 -10.04 -21.98
N LYS A 146 8.28 -10.78 -22.85
CA LYS A 146 9.17 -10.22 -23.88
C LYS A 146 8.41 -9.57 -25.04
N HIS A 147 7.10 -9.81 -25.12
CA HIS A 147 6.27 -9.16 -26.12
C HIS A 147 6.29 -7.65 -25.90
N GLN A 148 6.72 -6.92 -26.93
CA GLN A 148 6.66 -5.47 -26.93
C GLN A 148 5.30 -5.03 -27.44
N PHE A 149 4.61 -4.26 -26.61
CA PHE A 149 3.42 -3.54 -27.03
C PHE A 149 3.81 -2.50 -28.09
N ASP A 150 3.11 -2.52 -29.22
CA ASP A 150 3.22 -1.45 -30.21
C ASP A 150 2.45 -0.22 -29.72
N PHE A 151 3.14 0.63 -28.96
CA PHE A 151 2.56 1.84 -28.39
C PHE A 151 2.12 2.84 -29.48
N ASN A 152 2.69 2.78 -30.70
CA ASN A 152 2.26 3.64 -31.80
C ASN A 152 0.91 3.19 -32.34
N LYS A 153 0.70 1.87 -32.48
CA LYS A 153 -0.61 1.31 -32.83
C LYS A 153 -1.67 1.67 -31.79
N ILE A 154 -1.36 1.49 -30.51
CA ILE A 154 -2.30 1.82 -29.42
C ILE A 154 -2.61 3.32 -29.41
N HIS A 155 -1.61 4.17 -29.63
CA HIS A 155 -1.81 5.61 -29.76
C HIS A 155 -2.74 5.96 -30.92
N ALA A 156 -2.55 5.36 -32.10
CA ALA A 156 -3.40 5.60 -33.26
C ALA A 156 -4.87 5.22 -32.98
N GLU A 157 -5.12 4.09 -32.31
CA GLU A 157 -6.47 3.67 -31.90
C GLU A 157 -7.09 4.68 -30.90
N ILE A 158 -6.31 5.19 -29.94
CA ILE A 158 -6.75 6.22 -28.98
C ILE A 158 -7.07 7.54 -29.70
N GLU A 159 -6.21 7.99 -30.61
CA GLU A 159 -6.41 9.23 -31.37
C GLU A 159 -7.68 9.15 -32.23
N GLU A 160 -7.88 8.04 -32.93
CA GLU A 160 -9.05 7.81 -33.79
C GLU A 160 -10.36 7.88 -32.99
N ILE A 161 -10.40 7.25 -31.81
CA ILE A 161 -11.66 7.04 -31.07
C ILE A 161 -11.91 8.15 -30.04
N LEU A 162 -10.90 8.53 -29.25
CA LEU A 162 -11.05 9.51 -28.17
C LEU A 162 -10.66 10.94 -28.58
N GLY A 163 -9.88 11.11 -29.65
CA GLY A 163 -9.50 12.43 -30.17
C GLY A 163 -10.69 13.35 -30.49
N PRO A 164 -11.74 12.87 -31.19
CA PRO A 164 -12.90 13.69 -31.54
C PRO A 164 -13.74 14.19 -30.35
N VAL A 165 -13.58 13.59 -29.16
CA VAL A 165 -14.36 13.93 -27.97
C VAL A 165 -13.55 14.69 -26.90
N VAL A 166 -12.36 15.16 -27.26
CA VAL A 166 -11.61 16.12 -26.44
C VAL A 166 -12.42 17.41 -26.33
N LEU A 167 -12.61 17.89 -25.10
CA LEU A 167 -13.35 19.12 -24.85
C LEU A 167 -12.60 20.35 -25.39
N GLU A 168 -13.34 21.29 -25.96
CA GLU A 168 -12.83 22.61 -26.34
C GLU A 168 -12.86 23.57 -25.14
N SER A 169 -12.07 23.26 -24.11
CA SER A 169 -12.07 24.02 -22.86
C SER A 169 -11.05 25.15 -22.86
N PRO A 170 -11.33 26.28 -22.19
CA PRO A 170 -10.38 27.38 -22.02
C PRO A 170 -9.32 27.03 -20.96
N VAL A 171 -8.45 26.07 -21.26
CA VAL A 171 -7.46 25.49 -20.31
C VAL A 171 -6.67 26.56 -19.57
N ALA A 172 -6.20 27.61 -20.26
CA ALA A 172 -5.47 28.71 -19.62
C ALA A 172 -6.28 29.41 -18.50
N LYS A 173 -7.58 29.61 -18.70
CA LYS A 173 -8.47 30.20 -17.68
C LYS A 173 -8.72 29.24 -16.52
N LEU A 174 -8.83 27.93 -16.81
CA LEU A 174 -8.95 26.92 -15.77
C LEU A 174 -7.69 26.87 -14.91
N CYS A 175 -6.50 26.94 -15.51
CA CYS A 175 -5.23 27.05 -14.79
C CYS A 175 -5.16 28.31 -13.93
N GLU A 176 -5.58 29.47 -14.46
CA GLU A 176 -5.62 30.72 -13.69
C GLU A 176 -6.53 30.60 -12.47
N ARG A 177 -7.73 30.05 -12.65
CA ARG A 177 -8.67 29.81 -11.56
C ARG A 177 -8.11 28.82 -10.54
N ALA A 178 -7.54 27.71 -11.00
CA ALA A 178 -6.92 26.70 -10.15
C ALA A 178 -5.74 27.28 -9.34
N ASN A 179 -4.93 28.16 -9.94
CA ASN A 179 -3.85 28.84 -9.22
C ASN A 179 -4.37 29.81 -8.14
N LYS A 180 -5.56 30.40 -8.35
CA LYS A 180 -6.19 31.31 -7.38
C LYS A 180 -6.84 30.57 -6.21
N GLU A 181 -7.56 29.49 -6.49
CA GLU A 181 -8.30 28.72 -5.48
C GLU A 181 -7.45 27.63 -4.82
N GLY A 182 -6.55 27.02 -5.59
CA GLY A 182 -5.76 25.85 -5.22
C GLY A 182 -5.01 25.96 -3.89
N PRO A 183 -4.25 27.04 -3.62
CA PRO A 183 -3.55 27.19 -2.34
C PRO A 183 -4.48 27.12 -1.13
N SER A 184 -5.64 27.79 -1.19
CA SER A 184 -6.62 27.75 -0.10
C SER A 184 -7.28 26.37 0.02
N ARG A 185 -7.54 25.69 -1.11
CA ARG A 185 -8.04 24.31 -1.09
C ARG A 185 -7.05 23.35 -0.44
N VAL A 186 -5.75 23.46 -0.74
CA VAL A 186 -4.70 22.65 -0.11
C VAL A 186 -4.66 22.89 1.39
N GLU A 187 -4.60 24.16 1.81
CA GLU A 187 -4.57 24.56 3.23
C GLU A 187 -5.74 23.97 4.03
N HIS A 188 -6.95 24.03 3.46
CA HIS A 188 -8.17 23.57 4.13
C HIS A 188 -8.54 22.11 3.80
N ARG A 189 -7.68 21.38 3.07
CA ARG A 189 -7.93 20.01 2.59
C ARG A 189 -9.28 19.87 1.85
N LEU A 190 -9.61 20.86 1.03
CA LEU A 190 -10.81 20.88 0.19
C LEU A 190 -10.54 20.12 -1.12
N PRO A 191 -11.35 19.12 -1.48
CA PRO A 191 -11.12 18.29 -2.65
C PRO A 191 -11.43 19.03 -3.97
N PRO A 192 -10.94 18.51 -5.12
CA PRO A 192 -9.88 17.52 -5.24
C PRO A 192 -8.50 18.19 -5.34
N GLY A 193 -7.42 17.40 -5.28
CA GLY A 193 -6.05 17.83 -5.58
C GLY A 193 -5.20 18.25 -4.38
N PHE A 194 -5.74 18.27 -3.15
CA PHE A 194 -4.91 18.60 -1.97
C PHE A 194 -3.89 17.51 -1.62
N LYS A 195 -4.02 16.31 -2.19
CA LYS A 195 -3.00 15.24 -2.05
C LYS A 195 -1.80 15.42 -2.97
N ASP A 196 -1.87 16.36 -3.92
CA ASP A 196 -0.85 16.57 -4.94
C ASP A 196 0.07 17.78 -4.65
N ASP A 197 -0.03 18.40 -3.48
CA ASP A 197 0.74 19.62 -3.13
C ASP A 197 2.27 19.44 -3.22
N GLY A 198 2.76 18.23 -2.95
CA GLY A 198 4.19 17.91 -3.05
C GLY A 198 4.73 17.75 -4.47
N LYS A 199 3.89 17.82 -5.52
CA LYS A 199 4.34 17.65 -6.90
C LYS A 199 4.95 18.96 -7.44
N PRO A 200 6.16 18.91 -8.06
CA PRO A 200 6.81 20.11 -8.61
C PRO A 200 6.06 20.68 -9.82
N GLU A 201 5.37 19.83 -10.56
CA GLU A 201 4.57 20.16 -11.73
C GLU A 201 3.18 19.55 -11.59
N ASN A 202 2.19 20.13 -12.27
CA ASN A 202 0.82 19.63 -12.31
C ASN A 202 0.17 19.46 -10.91
N ARG A 203 0.57 20.27 -9.93
CA ARG A 203 0.01 20.25 -8.57
C ARG A 203 -1.52 20.43 -8.54
N PHE A 204 -2.08 21.17 -9.48
CA PHE A 204 -3.51 21.47 -9.54
C PHE A 204 -4.25 20.72 -10.65
N GLY A 205 -3.65 19.67 -11.24
CA GLY A 205 -4.26 18.93 -12.35
C GLY A 205 -5.65 18.38 -12.02
N ASP A 206 -5.77 17.69 -10.88
CA ASP A 206 -7.04 17.16 -10.38
C ASP A 206 -8.10 18.26 -10.23
N LEU A 207 -7.71 19.44 -9.71
CA LEU A 207 -8.59 20.59 -9.59
C LEU A 207 -9.00 21.13 -10.97
N ILE A 208 -8.08 21.22 -11.93
CA ILE A 208 -8.37 21.69 -13.28
C ILE A 208 -9.38 20.76 -13.97
N ILE A 209 -9.20 19.44 -13.87
CA ILE A 209 -10.14 18.43 -14.39
C ILE A 209 -11.51 18.63 -13.76
N TRP A 210 -11.59 18.79 -12.44
CA TRP A 210 -12.84 19.02 -11.74
C TRP A 210 -13.55 20.31 -12.18
N LEU A 211 -12.81 21.41 -12.29
CA LEU A 211 -13.34 22.69 -12.78
C LEU A 211 -13.86 22.60 -14.23
N GLU A 212 -13.21 21.78 -15.05
CA GLU A 212 -13.61 21.50 -16.42
C GLU A 212 -14.93 20.71 -16.47
N ILE A 213 -15.04 19.64 -15.67
CA ILE A 213 -16.28 18.85 -15.52
C ILE A 213 -17.44 19.75 -15.07
N LEU A 214 -17.22 20.60 -14.06
CA LEU A 214 -18.23 21.56 -13.58
C LEU A 214 -18.66 22.54 -14.68
N GLY A 215 -17.70 23.14 -15.37
CA GLY A 215 -17.97 24.12 -16.42
C GLY A 215 -18.75 23.52 -17.57
N TYR A 216 -18.36 22.34 -18.05
CA TYR A 216 -19.06 21.65 -19.13
C TYR A 216 -20.46 21.19 -18.72
N SER A 217 -20.59 20.66 -17.50
CA SER A 217 -21.87 20.21 -16.94
C SER A 217 -22.85 21.36 -16.75
N GLU A 218 -22.42 22.53 -16.29
CA GLU A 218 -23.31 23.69 -16.15
C GLU A 218 -23.88 24.15 -17.51
N VAL A 219 -23.07 24.13 -18.56
CA VAL A 219 -23.53 24.46 -19.93
C VAL A 219 -24.58 23.47 -20.43
N ARG A 220 -24.45 22.18 -20.06
CA ARG A 220 -25.33 21.09 -20.51
C ARG A 220 -26.40 20.67 -19.51
N LYS A 221 -26.65 21.44 -18.45
CA LYS A 221 -27.51 21.01 -17.33
C LYS A 221 -28.94 20.58 -17.72
N SER A 222 -29.44 20.97 -18.87
CA SER A 222 -30.77 20.53 -19.35
C SER A 222 -30.74 19.16 -20.05
N ASP A 223 -29.57 18.66 -20.40
CA ASP A 223 -29.40 17.51 -21.31
C ASP A 223 -29.07 16.20 -20.58
N PHE A 224 -28.76 16.28 -19.29
CA PHE A 224 -28.37 15.12 -18.49
C PHE A 224 -28.99 15.16 -17.10
N THR A 225 -29.04 14.00 -16.47
CA THR A 225 -29.49 13.80 -15.09
C THR A 225 -28.37 13.33 -14.17
N HIS A 226 -27.28 12.79 -14.72
CA HIS A 226 -26.15 12.28 -13.97
C HIS A 226 -24.80 12.57 -14.67
N VAL A 227 -23.73 12.71 -13.89
CA VAL A 227 -22.35 12.69 -14.37
C VAL A 227 -21.63 11.48 -13.82
N LEU A 228 -20.92 10.73 -14.66
CA LEU A 228 -20.04 9.65 -14.28
C LEU A 228 -18.59 10.00 -14.64
N PHE A 229 -17.74 10.15 -13.64
CA PHE A 229 -16.30 10.36 -13.83
C PHE A 229 -15.56 9.02 -13.73
N LEU A 230 -14.97 8.58 -14.84
CA LEU A 230 -14.21 7.34 -14.94
C LEU A 230 -12.72 7.64 -14.67
N THR A 231 -12.23 7.17 -13.53
CA THR A 231 -10.83 7.32 -13.12
C THR A 231 -10.40 6.15 -12.22
N ASN A 232 -9.16 5.70 -12.38
CA ASN A 232 -8.54 4.75 -11.43
C ASN A 232 -7.88 5.47 -10.24
N ASP A 233 -8.04 6.79 -10.11
CA ASP A 233 -7.57 7.55 -8.96
C ASP A 233 -8.54 7.38 -7.79
N GLU A 234 -8.07 6.70 -6.75
CA GLU A 234 -8.84 6.45 -5.54
C GLU A 234 -8.28 7.18 -4.31
N LYS A 235 -7.55 8.29 -4.53
CA LYS A 235 -7.08 9.14 -3.43
C LYS A 235 -8.27 9.70 -2.63
N SER A 236 -8.03 9.92 -1.34
CA SER A 236 -9.07 10.38 -0.40
C SER A 236 -9.62 11.79 -0.68
N ASP A 237 -9.04 12.53 -1.61
CA ASP A 237 -9.52 13.82 -2.09
C ASP A 237 -10.40 13.71 -3.35
N TRP A 238 -10.53 12.53 -3.95
CA TRP A 238 -11.56 12.23 -4.96
C TRP A 238 -12.69 11.41 -4.38
N VAL A 239 -12.36 10.40 -3.57
CA VAL A 239 -13.29 9.37 -3.12
C VAL A 239 -13.46 9.34 -1.60
N TYR A 240 -14.63 8.89 -1.18
CA TYR A 240 -15.00 8.61 0.19
C TYR A 240 -15.42 7.15 0.34
N ALA A 241 -14.92 6.48 1.38
CA ALA A 241 -15.29 5.11 1.72
C ALA A 241 -16.11 5.09 3.01
N PRO A 242 -17.44 4.87 2.93
CA PRO A 242 -18.27 4.60 4.11
C PRO A 242 -17.71 3.43 4.93
N SER A 243 -17.77 3.49 6.26
CA SER A 243 -17.23 2.41 7.11
C SER A 243 -18.07 1.13 7.06
N LYS A 244 -19.36 1.25 6.73
CA LYS A 244 -20.29 0.14 6.56
C LYS A 244 -21.01 0.22 5.21
N ARG A 245 -21.46 -0.93 4.71
CA ARG A 245 -22.38 -1.05 3.57
C ARG A 245 -23.54 -1.99 3.93
N LEU A 246 -24.62 -2.01 3.15
CA LEU A 246 -25.60 -3.07 3.27
C LEU A 246 -25.09 -4.34 2.59
N ASP A 247 -25.56 -5.50 3.04
CA ASP A 247 -25.30 -6.79 2.40
C ASP A 247 -26.42 -7.78 2.72
N SER A 248 -26.59 -8.80 1.88
CA SER A 248 -27.59 -9.84 2.07
C SER A 248 -27.00 -10.99 2.89
N VAL A 249 -27.31 -11.02 4.19
CA VAL A 249 -26.80 -12.04 5.12
C VAL A 249 -27.95 -12.94 5.55
N ARG A 250 -27.92 -14.20 5.11
CA ARG A 250 -28.96 -15.21 5.40
C ARG A 250 -30.37 -14.73 5.01
N GLY A 251 -30.50 -14.09 3.85
CA GLY A 251 -31.78 -13.60 3.31
C GLY A 251 -32.29 -12.29 3.92
N ALA A 252 -31.53 -11.65 4.82
CA ALA A 252 -31.86 -10.34 5.39
C ALA A 252 -30.81 -9.28 5.04
N VAL A 253 -31.26 -8.11 4.61
CA VAL A 253 -30.38 -6.96 4.31
C VAL A 253 -29.92 -6.34 5.63
N LYS A 254 -28.61 -6.37 5.90
CA LYS A 254 -28.02 -5.87 7.16
C LYS A 254 -26.77 -5.03 6.89
N PRO A 255 -26.44 -4.07 7.76
CA PRO A 255 -25.16 -3.37 7.71
C PRO A 255 -23.98 -4.29 8.03
N VAL A 256 -23.00 -4.36 7.12
CA VAL A 256 -21.73 -5.07 7.30
C VAL A 256 -20.55 -4.10 7.18
N PRO A 257 -19.35 -4.43 7.71
CA PRO A 257 -18.15 -3.64 7.44
C PRO A 257 -17.89 -3.51 5.94
N ASN A 258 -17.55 -2.31 5.48
CA ASN A 258 -17.19 -2.09 4.08
C ASN A 258 -15.75 -2.57 3.82
N LYS A 259 -15.58 -3.89 3.71
CA LYS A 259 -14.30 -4.56 3.46
C LYS A 259 -14.48 -5.62 2.38
N ALA A 260 -13.43 -5.86 1.59
CA ALA A 260 -13.34 -6.93 0.59
C ALA A 260 -14.55 -7.07 -0.38
N PRO A 261 -14.66 -6.23 -1.43
CA PRO A 261 -13.88 -5.02 -1.71
C PRO A 261 -14.38 -3.83 -0.86
N VAL A 262 -13.60 -2.76 -0.83
CA VAL A 262 -14.03 -1.48 -0.24
C VAL A 262 -14.77 -0.70 -1.33
N LEU A 263 -16.07 -0.47 -1.14
CA LEU A 263 -16.86 0.35 -2.06
C LEU A 263 -16.61 1.82 -1.76
N LYS A 264 -16.27 2.59 -2.80
CA LYS A 264 -15.94 4.01 -2.69
C LYS A 264 -16.91 4.81 -3.56
N ILE A 265 -17.38 5.92 -3.02
CA ILE A 265 -18.20 6.91 -3.72
C ILE A 265 -17.40 8.19 -3.90
N ILE A 266 -17.87 9.11 -4.73
CA ILE A 266 -17.26 10.43 -4.83
C ILE A 266 -17.34 11.17 -3.49
N ASP A 267 -16.33 11.98 -3.16
CA ASP A 267 -16.31 12.75 -1.92
C ASP A 267 -17.59 13.63 -1.82
N PRO A 268 -18.37 13.54 -0.73
CA PRO A 268 -19.62 14.30 -0.59
C PRO A 268 -19.47 15.82 -0.70
N ARG A 269 -18.26 16.37 -0.48
CA ARG A 269 -17.96 17.79 -0.67
C ARG A 269 -17.96 18.15 -2.16
N LEU A 270 -17.47 17.26 -3.03
CA LEU A 270 -17.54 17.42 -4.48
C LEU A 270 -18.99 17.34 -4.98
N VAL A 271 -19.80 16.43 -4.44
CA VAL A 271 -21.26 16.40 -4.73
C VAL A 271 -21.92 17.72 -4.35
N SER A 272 -21.57 18.27 -3.18
CA SER A 272 -22.11 19.55 -2.72
C SER A 272 -21.66 20.72 -3.59
N GLU A 273 -20.41 20.72 -4.07
CA GLU A 273 -19.90 21.73 -4.99
C GLU A 273 -20.57 21.62 -6.36
N PHE A 274 -20.70 20.40 -6.89
CA PHE A 274 -21.40 20.12 -8.15
C PHE A 274 -22.83 20.64 -8.11
N LYS A 275 -23.57 20.38 -7.03
CA LYS A 275 -24.92 20.92 -6.82
C LYS A 275 -24.98 22.44 -6.82
N GLN A 276 -24.01 23.10 -6.20
CA GLN A 276 -23.99 24.56 -6.15
C GLN A 276 -23.65 25.18 -7.51
N ALA A 277 -22.75 24.55 -8.27
CA ALA A 277 -22.30 25.06 -9.56
C ALA A 277 -23.28 24.73 -10.70
N VAL A 278 -23.86 23.53 -10.69
CA VAL A 278 -24.61 22.95 -11.82
C VAL A 278 -26.13 22.91 -11.56
N GLY A 279 -26.55 22.91 -10.30
CA GLY A 279 -27.95 22.74 -9.91
C GLY A 279 -28.41 21.28 -9.83
N HIS A 280 -27.56 20.32 -10.19
CA HIS A 280 -27.80 18.87 -10.08
C HIS A 280 -27.00 18.26 -8.93
N GLU A 281 -27.52 17.26 -8.23
CA GLU A 281 -26.79 16.60 -7.13
C GLU A 281 -26.17 15.26 -7.52
N HIS A 282 -26.28 14.91 -8.79
CA HIS A 282 -26.06 13.58 -9.31
C HIS A 282 -24.73 13.51 -10.07
N VAL A 283 -23.67 13.26 -9.32
CA VAL A 283 -22.33 12.97 -9.83
C VAL A 283 -21.79 11.74 -9.13
N SER A 284 -21.24 10.81 -9.90
CA SER A 284 -20.63 9.57 -9.44
C SER A 284 -19.21 9.46 -10.01
N ILE A 285 -18.40 8.67 -9.32
CA ILE A 285 -17.05 8.31 -9.74
C ILE A 285 -16.94 6.80 -9.77
N CYS A 286 -16.24 6.24 -10.74
CA CYS A 286 -15.97 4.81 -10.79
C CYS A 286 -14.58 4.53 -11.37
N THR A 287 -14.01 3.40 -10.96
CA THR A 287 -12.80 2.85 -11.57
C THR A 287 -13.17 1.99 -12.77
N LEU A 288 -12.21 1.77 -13.67
CA LEU A 288 -12.40 0.85 -14.79
C LEU A 288 -12.78 -0.55 -14.30
N PHE A 289 -12.19 -1.01 -13.18
CA PHE A 289 -12.55 -2.27 -12.56
C PHE A 289 -14.04 -2.32 -12.19
N SER A 290 -14.52 -1.34 -11.41
CA SER A 290 -15.92 -1.32 -10.96
C SER A 290 -16.92 -1.13 -12.11
N LEU A 291 -16.54 -0.37 -13.14
CA LEU A 291 -17.34 -0.20 -14.36
C LEU A 291 -17.49 -1.55 -15.08
N VAL A 292 -16.37 -2.23 -15.34
CA VAL A 292 -16.36 -3.51 -16.07
C VAL A 292 -17.04 -4.61 -15.27
N GLU A 293 -16.87 -4.64 -13.95
CA GLU A 293 -17.57 -5.59 -13.06
C GLU A 293 -19.09 -5.32 -13.04
N GLY A 294 -19.52 -4.06 -13.13
CA GLY A 294 -20.92 -3.70 -13.31
C GLY A 294 -21.47 -4.15 -14.67
N LEU A 295 -20.79 -3.76 -15.76
CA LEU A 295 -21.21 -4.08 -17.13
C LEU A 295 -21.23 -5.59 -17.41
N SER A 296 -20.28 -6.35 -16.84
CA SER A 296 -20.24 -7.79 -17.03
C SER A 296 -21.39 -8.53 -16.36
N LYS A 297 -22.03 -7.92 -15.35
CA LYS A 297 -23.25 -8.46 -14.73
C LYS A 297 -24.49 -8.19 -15.55
N THR A 298 -24.55 -7.07 -16.27
CA THR A 298 -25.71 -6.71 -17.09
C THR A 298 -25.66 -7.37 -18.46
N ASP A 299 -24.49 -7.42 -19.08
CA ASP A 299 -24.26 -8.08 -20.37
C ASP A 299 -22.82 -8.65 -20.45
N PRO A 300 -22.60 -9.90 -20.01
CA PRO A 300 -21.28 -10.53 -19.99
C PRO A 300 -20.58 -10.61 -21.36
N LEU A 301 -21.34 -10.59 -22.46
CA LEU A 301 -20.80 -10.75 -23.81
C LEU A 301 -20.17 -9.45 -24.34
N THR A 302 -20.52 -8.30 -23.76
CA THR A 302 -20.03 -6.98 -24.22
C THR A 302 -18.64 -6.62 -23.74
N VAL A 303 -18.25 -7.12 -22.56
CA VAL A 303 -17.00 -6.78 -21.88
C VAL A 303 -16.23 -8.02 -21.42
N GLY A 304 -16.44 -9.17 -22.06
CA GLY A 304 -15.91 -10.45 -21.60
C GLY A 304 -14.38 -10.53 -21.60
N GLN A 305 -13.72 -10.07 -22.67
CA GLN A 305 -12.25 -10.02 -22.74
C GLN A 305 -11.68 -8.99 -21.79
N LEU A 306 -12.33 -7.83 -21.65
CA LEU A 306 -11.94 -6.77 -20.75
C LEU A 306 -12.09 -7.19 -19.29
N ALA A 307 -13.19 -7.87 -18.94
CA ALA A 307 -13.41 -8.44 -17.62
C ALA A 307 -12.34 -9.48 -17.29
N ALA A 308 -12.06 -10.42 -18.22
CA ALA A 308 -11.01 -11.41 -18.05
C ALA A 308 -9.62 -10.77 -17.88
N ALA A 309 -9.30 -9.73 -18.66
CA ALA A 309 -8.02 -9.03 -18.58
C ALA A 309 -7.79 -8.32 -17.24
N ILE A 310 -8.85 -7.86 -16.59
CA ILE A 310 -8.81 -7.20 -15.27
C ILE A 310 -9.12 -8.22 -14.15
N GLN A 311 -9.09 -9.52 -14.44
CA GLN A 311 -9.29 -10.60 -13.48
C GLN A 311 -10.64 -10.53 -12.74
N ILE A 312 -11.68 -10.10 -13.44
CA ILE A 312 -13.06 -10.14 -12.94
C ILE A 312 -13.60 -11.54 -13.24
N GLU A 313 -13.97 -12.27 -12.19
CA GLU A 313 -14.64 -13.57 -12.33
C GLU A 313 -16.03 -13.36 -12.95
N LEU A 314 -16.19 -13.85 -14.19
CA LEU A 314 -17.50 -13.91 -14.84
C LEU A 314 -18.23 -15.11 -14.26
N VAL A 315 -19.35 -14.87 -13.58
CA VAL A 315 -20.28 -15.95 -13.23
C VAL A 315 -20.89 -16.43 -14.54
N ALA A 316 -20.41 -17.56 -15.06
CA ALA A 316 -21.06 -18.23 -16.16
C ALA A 316 -22.49 -18.58 -15.72
N SER A 317 -23.49 -18.11 -16.45
CA SER A 317 -24.83 -18.67 -16.35
C SER A 317 -24.74 -20.11 -16.83
N ASP A 318 -24.66 -21.05 -15.89
CA ASP A 318 -24.81 -22.48 -16.16
C ASP A 318 -26.23 -22.72 -16.71
N ASP A 319 -26.33 -22.74 -18.03
CA ASP A 319 -27.43 -23.42 -18.72
C ASP A 319 -26.88 -24.20 -19.91
N SER A 320 -26.95 -25.53 -19.75
CA SER A 320 -26.75 -26.60 -20.74
C SER A 320 -25.33 -26.90 -21.25
N ALA A 321 -24.68 -27.90 -20.64
CA ALA A 321 -24.63 -29.25 -21.23
C ALA A 321 -23.87 -30.20 -20.30
N SER A 322 -24.64 -31.07 -19.65
CA SER A 322 -24.17 -32.35 -19.12
C SER A 322 -23.63 -33.24 -20.24
N GLU A 323 -22.44 -33.81 -20.06
CA GLU A 323 -22.22 -35.26 -20.22
C GLU A 323 -20.85 -35.67 -19.64
N SER A 324 -20.95 -36.49 -18.58
CA SER A 324 -20.08 -37.57 -18.08
C SER A 324 -18.75 -37.84 -18.80
N ILE A 325 -17.63 -38.11 -18.10
CA ILE A 325 -17.27 -39.39 -17.42
C ILE A 325 -16.16 -39.06 -16.38
N ALA A 326 -16.41 -39.19 -15.07
CA ALA A 326 -15.95 -40.26 -14.14
C ALA A 326 -14.44 -40.60 -14.24
N ASP A 327 -13.62 -40.73 -13.18
CA ASP A 327 -13.91 -41.24 -11.84
C ASP A 327 -12.67 -41.06 -10.90
N GLY A 328 -12.93 -41.01 -9.59
CA GLY A 328 -12.01 -41.37 -8.48
C GLY A 328 -11.06 -40.28 -7.96
N ALA A 329 -11.01 -39.91 -6.68
CA ALA A 329 -11.59 -40.52 -5.49
C ALA A 329 -11.76 -39.47 -4.36
N GLU A 330 -12.89 -39.57 -3.66
CA GLU A 330 -13.20 -38.93 -2.39
C GLU A 330 -12.27 -39.43 -1.27
N ALA A 331 -11.87 -38.51 -0.39
CA ALA A 331 -11.55 -38.84 1.00
C ALA A 331 -12.09 -37.72 1.90
N SER A 332 -13.12 -38.08 2.64
CA SER A 332 -13.74 -37.36 3.75
C SER A 332 -12.75 -37.03 4.89
N ASN A 333 -12.94 -35.88 5.55
CA ASN A 333 -12.98 -35.71 7.01
C ASN A 333 -13.07 -34.21 7.32
N VAL A 334 -14.23 -33.68 7.73
CA VAL A 334 -14.68 -33.56 9.13
C VAL A 334 -13.72 -32.69 9.95
N GLU A 335 -14.12 -31.44 10.15
CA GLU A 335 -13.66 -30.56 11.23
C GLU A 335 -14.00 -31.16 12.60
N PRO A 336 -13.21 -30.88 13.64
CA PRO A 336 -13.75 -30.75 14.97
C PRO A 336 -13.63 -29.31 15.47
N GLU A 337 -14.78 -28.76 15.83
CA GLU A 337 -14.94 -27.68 16.81
C GLU A 337 -14.28 -28.13 18.14
N ALA A 338 -13.48 -27.25 18.74
CA ALA A 338 -12.95 -27.45 20.09
C ALA A 338 -13.69 -26.54 21.07
N GLU A 339 -14.32 -27.18 22.05
CA GLU A 339 -15.10 -26.64 23.14
C GLU A 339 -14.28 -25.69 24.03
N VAL A 340 -14.92 -24.60 24.45
CA VAL A 340 -14.42 -23.66 25.45
C VAL A 340 -15.02 -24.07 26.80
N GLU A 341 -14.20 -24.67 27.68
CA GLU A 341 -14.57 -24.83 29.09
C GLU A 341 -14.22 -23.56 29.87
N GLU A 342 -15.25 -22.91 30.41
CA GLU A 342 -15.16 -21.94 31.49
C GLU A 342 -14.78 -22.64 32.79
N VAL A 343 -13.74 -22.15 33.48
CA VAL A 343 -13.63 -22.32 34.93
C VAL A 343 -13.37 -20.96 35.56
N ALA A 344 -14.37 -20.49 36.30
CA ALA A 344 -14.28 -19.36 37.21
C ALA A 344 -13.68 -19.83 38.53
N GLU A 345 -12.80 -19.03 39.14
CA GLU A 345 -12.70 -19.01 40.60
C GLU A 345 -12.22 -17.68 41.15
N ALA A 346 -12.81 -17.32 42.28
CA ALA A 346 -12.85 -16.01 42.89
C ALA A 346 -11.86 -15.87 44.06
N ALA A 347 -11.71 -14.61 44.48
CA ALA A 347 -10.89 -14.08 45.57
C ALA A 347 -10.93 -14.83 46.91
N ALA A 348 -9.79 -14.81 47.63
CA ALA A 348 -9.69 -14.45 49.05
C ALA A 348 -8.21 -14.41 49.53
N ASP A 349 -7.77 -13.24 50.01
CA ASP A 349 -6.83 -13.07 51.14
C ASP A 349 -7.69 -13.11 52.44
N PRO A 350 -7.17 -13.24 53.70
CA PRO A 350 -5.85 -12.83 54.19
C PRO A 350 -5.20 -13.78 55.25
N PHE A 351 -3.98 -13.51 55.73
CA PHE A 351 -3.64 -13.46 57.18
C PHE A 351 -2.20 -12.99 57.46
N GLU A 352 -2.07 -12.11 58.46
CA GLU A 352 -0.87 -11.48 59.03
C GLU A 352 -0.09 -12.36 60.04
N ALA A 353 1.12 -11.89 60.40
CA ALA A 353 1.88 -11.98 61.68
C ALA A 353 3.30 -12.54 61.51
N GLU A 354 4.37 -12.13 62.19
CA GLU A 354 4.71 -11.05 63.13
C GLU A 354 6.26 -11.04 63.25
N ILE A 355 6.86 -9.85 63.17
CA ILE A 355 7.84 -9.22 64.09
C ILE A 355 8.82 -10.12 64.88
N VAL A 356 10.15 -9.85 64.76
CA VAL A 356 11.05 -9.59 65.92
C VAL A 356 12.13 -8.56 65.56
N GLN A 357 12.24 -7.52 66.40
CA GLN A 357 13.21 -6.44 66.40
C GLN A 357 14.48 -6.81 67.20
N GLU A 358 15.62 -6.17 66.91
CA GLU A 358 16.48 -5.61 67.96
C GLU A 358 17.38 -4.46 67.44
N LYS A 359 17.54 -3.43 68.27
CA LYS A 359 18.25 -2.13 68.13
C LYS A 359 19.05 -1.95 69.44
N PRO A 360 19.89 -0.90 69.68
CA PRO A 360 20.77 -0.07 68.85
C PRO A 360 22.21 0.05 69.42
N ALA A 361 23.18 0.59 68.67
CA ALA A 361 24.29 1.38 69.23
C ALA A 361 24.97 2.26 68.15
N GLN A 362 25.18 3.54 68.46
CA GLN A 362 26.01 4.54 67.76
C GLN A 362 27.01 5.10 68.80
N PRO A 363 28.24 5.54 68.43
CA PRO A 363 28.45 6.74 67.58
C PRO A 363 29.69 6.75 66.62
N ASP A 364 29.48 7.36 65.45
CA ASP A 364 30.30 8.31 64.63
C ASP A 364 31.86 8.30 64.61
N PRO A 365 32.54 8.90 63.60
CA PRO A 365 32.54 8.65 62.15
C PRO A 365 33.98 8.41 61.62
N SER A 366 34.18 7.49 60.68
CA SER A 366 35.16 7.62 59.58
C SER A 366 35.27 6.31 58.79
N THR A 367 35.43 6.46 57.47
CA THR A 367 35.75 5.39 56.49
C THR A 367 34.66 4.34 56.26
N GLN A 368 33.65 4.70 55.45
CA GLN A 368 32.82 3.71 54.77
C GLN A 368 33.53 3.21 53.51
N ASN A 369 34.11 2.01 53.62
CA ASN A 369 34.15 1.05 52.52
C ASN A 369 33.00 0.08 52.77
N GLN A 370 31.92 0.18 51.99
CA GLN A 370 30.95 -0.91 51.79
C GLN A 370 30.67 -1.05 50.29
N PRO A 371 30.48 -2.29 49.79
CA PRO A 371 30.12 -2.55 48.40
C PRO A 371 28.70 -2.03 48.15
N LEU A 372 28.51 -1.35 47.02
CA LEU A 372 27.19 -0.97 46.50
C LEU A 372 26.30 -2.21 46.35
N PRO A 373 24.98 -2.10 46.58
CA PRO A 373 24.05 -3.16 46.23
C PRO A 373 24.11 -3.38 44.71
N LEU A 374 24.10 -4.63 44.28
CA LEU A 374 23.81 -4.95 42.88
C LEU A 374 22.36 -4.51 42.61
N GLU A 375 22.18 -3.29 42.10
CA GLU A 375 20.95 -2.88 41.46
C GLU A 375 20.61 -3.92 40.39
N GLU A 376 19.40 -4.47 40.43
CA GLU A 376 18.86 -5.23 39.31
C GLU A 376 18.92 -4.34 38.07
N VAL A 377 19.87 -4.60 37.17
CA VAL A 377 19.99 -3.87 35.91
C VAL A 377 18.72 -4.12 35.12
N ASN A 378 17.83 -3.13 35.05
CA ASN A 378 16.69 -3.17 34.16
C ASN A 378 17.24 -3.34 32.73
N LEU A 379 16.90 -4.45 32.07
CA LEU A 379 17.43 -4.78 30.75
C LEU A 379 17.21 -3.65 29.72
N GLY A 380 16.16 -2.85 29.88
CA GLY A 380 15.87 -1.71 28.98
C GLY A 380 16.83 -0.53 29.17
N ASP A 381 17.41 -0.38 30.36
CA ASP A 381 18.29 0.73 30.70
C ASP A 381 19.65 0.59 30.01
N VAL A 382 20.09 -0.64 29.70
CA VAL A 382 21.36 -0.89 29.00
C VAL A 382 21.39 -0.23 27.62
N ILE A 383 20.31 -0.38 26.84
CA ILE A 383 20.18 0.29 25.53
C ILE A 383 19.91 1.78 25.74
N ALA A 384 19.06 2.15 26.69
CA ALA A 384 18.71 3.56 26.92
C ALA A 384 19.94 4.42 27.30
N PHE A 385 20.84 3.90 28.15
CA PHE A 385 22.08 4.58 28.56
C PHE A 385 23.11 4.68 27.43
N ALA A 386 23.07 3.78 26.45
CA ALA A 386 23.98 3.80 25.31
C ALA A 386 23.58 4.80 24.22
N ILE A 387 22.29 5.17 24.13
CA ILE A 387 21.77 6.07 23.09
C ILE A 387 21.67 7.51 23.63
N GLU A 388 22.46 8.39 23.05
CA GLU A 388 22.43 9.83 23.35
C GLU A 388 21.13 10.48 22.88
N VAL A 389 20.76 11.60 23.51
CA VAL A 389 19.49 12.32 23.26
C VAL A 389 19.30 12.68 21.78
N GLN A 390 20.38 12.99 21.07
CA GLN A 390 20.35 13.32 19.65
C GLN A 390 19.91 12.15 18.75
N GLY A 391 20.13 10.89 19.16
CA GLY A 391 19.66 9.73 18.40
C GLY A 391 18.13 9.57 18.43
N TYR A 392 17.48 10.06 19.49
CA TYR A 392 16.02 10.04 19.62
C TYR A 392 15.33 11.07 18.72
N ARG A 393 16.07 12.09 18.27
CA ARG A 393 15.60 13.14 17.36
C ARG A 393 16.37 13.10 16.05
N ASP A 394 16.09 12.10 15.22
CA ASP A 394 16.76 11.90 13.93
C ASP A 394 16.65 13.13 12.99
N ALA A 395 15.60 13.96 13.14
CA ALA A 395 15.50 15.23 12.41
C ALA A 395 16.61 16.24 12.76
N ASP A 396 17.11 16.17 14.00
CA ASP A 396 18.16 17.06 14.53
C ASP A 396 19.54 16.38 14.52
N TYR A 397 19.61 15.10 14.17
CA TYR A 397 20.85 14.34 14.18
C TYR A 397 21.83 14.89 13.14
N ARG A 398 22.95 15.44 13.61
CA ARG A 398 24.07 15.90 12.79
C ARG A 398 25.22 14.93 13.00
N SER A 399 25.77 14.40 11.91
CA SER A 399 26.95 13.54 11.97
C SER A 399 28.18 14.34 12.38
N ASP A 400 28.70 14.11 13.58
CA ASP A 400 29.95 14.70 14.06
C ASP A 400 31.17 13.94 13.50
N GLY A 401 31.36 13.97 12.17
CA GLY A 401 32.57 13.47 11.51
C GLY A 401 32.34 12.73 10.18
N PRO A 402 33.32 12.75 9.24
CA PRO A 402 33.21 12.12 7.93
C PRO A 402 33.52 10.61 7.97
N ASP A 403 32.86 9.87 8.86
CA ASP A 403 33.02 8.42 8.96
C ASP A 403 32.04 7.66 8.03
N ALA A 404 32.33 6.39 7.73
CA ALA A 404 31.61 5.66 6.69
C ALA A 404 30.14 5.40 7.06
N LEU A 405 29.84 5.16 8.34
CA LEU A 405 28.48 4.99 8.84
C LEU A 405 27.65 6.27 8.69
N ASN A 406 28.19 7.42 9.08
CA ASN A 406 27.52 8.70 8.92
C ASN A 406 27.27 9.04 7.45
N GLY A 407 28.19 8.68 6.55
CA GLY A 407 27.99 8.78 5.10
C GLY A 407 26.85 7.90 4.59
N ILE A 408 26.62 6.73 5.19
CA ILE A 408 25.47 5.85 4.87
C ILE A 408 24.17 6.46 5.40
N ILE A 409 24.15 6.92 6.66
CA ILE A 409 22.98 7.56 7.27
C ILE A 409 22.52 8.76 6.44
N SER A 410 23.45 9.64 6.05
CA SER A 410 23.14 10.83 5.24
C SER A 410 22.49 10.46 3.89
N LYS A 411 22.98 9.41 3.23
CA LYS A 411 22.37 8.91 1.97
C LYS A 411 21.01 8.25 2.21
N LEU A 412 20.78 7.65 3.38
CA LEU A 412 19.47 7.10 3.73
C LEU A 412 18.44 8.20 4.00
N GLN A 413 18.87 9.32 4.58
CA GLN A 413 18.05 10.51 4.86
C GLN A 413 17.70 11.34 3.60
N SER A 414 18.32 11.07 2.44
CA SER A 414 18.13 11.92 1.25
C SER A 414 16.77 11.78 0.56
N HIS A 415 15.95 10.80 0.96
CA HIS A 415 14.68 10.46 0.30
C HIS A 415 14.82 10.19 -1.21
N ASN A 416 16.03 9.84 -1.67
CA ASN A 416 16.36 9.57 -3.06
C ASN A 416 16.76 8.10 -3.23
N TRP A 417 15.92 7.30 -3.89
CA TRP A 417 16.18 5.87 -4.10
C TRP A 417 17.53 5.57 -4.76
N TYR A 418 18.03 6.47 -5.62
CA TYR A 418 19.33 6.30 -6.28
C TYR A 418 20.51 6.42 -5.33
N GLU A 419 20.33 7.06 -4.17
CA GLU A 419 21.35 7.18 -3.11
C GLU A 419 21.12 6.18 -1.99
N GLN A 420 19.85 6.00 -1.59
CA GLN A 420 19.46 5.09 -0.51
C GLN A 420 19.79 3.64 -0.83
N ASN A 421 19.51 3.18 -2.07
CA ASN A 421 19.74 1.78 -2.44
C ASN A 421 21.23 1.40 -2.41
N PRO A 422 22.15 2.18 -3.02
CA PRO A 422 23.59 1.94 -2.86
C PRO A 422 24.06 2.00 -1.41
N ALA A 423 23.51 2.90 -0.58
CA ALA A 423 23.91 3.03 0.82
C ALA A 423 23.64 1.76 1.65
N ILE A 424 22.50 1.09 1.43
CA ILE A 424 22.21 -0.20 2.06
C ILE A 424 23.22 -1.28 1.64
N LEU A 425 23.63 -1.29 0.37
CA LEU A 425 24.58 -2.28 -0.13
C LEU A 425 25.98 -2.12 0.51
N THR A 426 26.35 -0.90 0.90
CA THR A 426 27.62 -0.62 1.57
C THR A 426 27.65 -1.03 3.04
N LEU A 427 26.53 -1.40 3.67
CA LEU A 427 26.54 -1.87 5.08
C LEU A 427 27.46 -3.08 5.30
N GLY A 428 27.64 -3.91 4.26
CA GLY A 428 28.54 -5.06 4.32
C GLY A 428 30.00 -4.69 4.55
N THR A 429 30.43 -3.46 4.27
CA THR A 429 31.83 -3.03 4.43
C THR A 429 32.14 -2.58 5.86
N ILE A 430 31.13 -2.27 6.66
CA ILE A 430 31.29 -1.68 8.01
C ILE A 430 30.90 -2.64 9.15
N LEU A 431 30.67 -3.93 8.85
CA LEU A 431 30.14 -4.91 9.82
C LEU A 431 30.98 -5.09 11.08
N HIS A 432 32.29 -4.86 10.98
CA HIS A 432 33.27 -5.04 12.07
C HIS A 432 33.95 -3.72 12.47
N GLU A 433 33.42 -2.60 12.00
CA GLU A 433 33.91 -1.28 12.39
C GLU A 433 33.20 -0.81 13.66
N GLU A 434 33.92 -0.03 14.47
CA GLU A 434 33.41 0.49 15.74
C GLU A 434 32.87 1.91 15.54
N TYR A 435 31.61 2.10 15.93
CA TYR A 435 30.90 3.37 15.90
C TYR A 435 30.10 3.56 17.19
N PRO A 436 29.76 4.80 17.57
CA PRO A 436 28.87 5.05 18.70
C PRO A 436 27.55 4.30 18.57
N ALA A 437 27.02 3.82 19.70
CA ALA A 437 25.72 3.13 19.75
C ALA A 437 24.58 4.00 19.17
N THR A 438 24.62 5.31 19.45
CA THR A 438 23.72 6.33 18.87
C THR A 438 23.70 6.28 17.34
N SER A 439 24.85 6.15 16.68
CA SER A 439 24.95 6.11 15.22
C SER A 439 24.30 4.83 14.65
N TRP A 440 24.52 3.68 15.29
CA TRP A 440 23.89 2.42 14.89
C TRP A 440 22.37 2.44 15.09
N PHE A 441 21.91 3.06 16.16
CA PHE A 441 20.49 3.28 16.42
C PHE A 441 19.85 4.17 15.35
N VAL A 442 20.48 5.30 15.03
CA VAL A 442 20.02 6.20 13.97
C VAL A 442 20.02 5.51 12.60
N LEU A 443 21.01 4.67 12.30
CA LEU A 443 21.00 3.83 11.10
C LEU A 443 19.74 2.96 11.05
N GLY A 444 19.41 2.28 12.14
CA GLY A 444 18.20 1.44 12.23
C GLY A 444 16.92 2.21 11.90
N ARG A 445 16.76 3.42 12.46
CA ARG A 445 15.63 4.30 12.14
C ARG A 445 15.57 4.60 10.65
N ASN A 446 16.69 5.01 10.05
CA ASN A 446 16.78 5.41 8.66
C ASN A 446 16.58 4.24 7.66
N ILE A 447 17.02 3.02 8.01
CA ILE A 447 16.70 1.82 7.22
C ILE A 447 15.19 1.61 7.18
N TYR A 448 14.49 1.72 8.32
CA TYR A 448 13.04 1.56 8.37
C TYR A 448 12.31 2.66 7.60
N GLN A 449 12.77 3.92 7.72
CA GLN A 449 12.24 5.05 6.96
C GLN A 449 12.38 4.84 5.45
N ALA A 450 13.57 4.44 4.99
CA ALA A 450 13.83 4.17 3.58
C ALA A 450 12.98 3.01 3.05
N ALA A 451 12.79 1.95 3.84
CA ALA A 451 11.92 0.83 3.48
C ALA A 451 10.45 1.27 3.33
N CYS A 452 9.92 2.03 4.30
CA CYS A 452 8.58 2.63 4.19
C CYS A 452 8.46 3.60 3.00
N GLY A 453 9.57 4.19 2.57
CA GLY A 453 9.68 5.04 1.38
C GLY A 453 9.85 4.26 0.07
N ASN A 454 9.68 2.94 0.06
CA ASN A 454 9.86 2.05 -1.10
C ASN A 454 11.29 1.98 -1.66
N ALA A 455 12.33 2.25 -0.86
CA ALA A 455 13.70 1.99 -1.27
C ALA A 455 13.96 0.47 -1.31
N GLN A 456 14.04 -0.11 -2.52
CA GLN A 456 14.09 -1.55 -2.74
C GLN A 456 15.12 -2.29 -1.88
N LYS A 457 16.33 -1.74 -1.68
CA LYS A 457 17.36 -2.40 -0.86
C LYS A 457 17.09 -2.33 0.63
N ALA A 458 16.43 -1.27 1.10
CA ALA A 458 15.97 -1.20 2.47
C ALA A 458 14.79 -2.18 2.69
N MET A 459 13.86 -2.30 1.73
CA MET A 459 12.82 -3.32 1.75
C MET A 459 13.42 -4.75 1.76
N ASP A 460 14.40 -5.02 0.90
CA ASP A 460 15.13 -6.32 0.87
C ASP A 460 15.82 -6.59 2.23
N PHE A 461 16.33 -5.55 2.90
CA PHE A 461 16.91 -5.63 4.24
C PHE A 461 15.84 -6.01 5.28
N MET A 462 14.68 -5.34 5.28
CA MET A 462 13.55 -5.62 6.17
C MET A 462 12.96 -7.02 5.94
N LEU A 463 12.84 -7.45 4.67
CA LEU A 463 12.38 -8.78 4.30
C LEU A 463 13.29 -9.88 4.85
N ASN A 464 14.57 -9.59 5.07
CA ASN A 464 15.56 -10.55 5.59
C ASN A 464 16.11 -10.13 6.97
N LEU A 465 15.34 -9.37 7.75
CA LEU A 465 15.81 -8.65 8.94
C LEU A 465 16.62 -9.51 9.92
N ASP A 466 16.12 -10.70 10.29
CA ASP A 466 16.81 -11.64 11.20
C ASP A 466 18.21 -12.03 10.66
N LEU A 467 18.27 -12.49 9.40
CA LEU A 467 19.53 -12.87 8.75
C LEU A 467 20.48 -11.68 8.58
N ARG A 468 19.95 -10.48 8.32
CA ARG A 468 20.77 -9.26 8.15
C ARG A 468 21.35 -8.80 9.48
N LEU A 469 20.56 -8.80 10.55
CA LEU A 469 21.00 -8.38 11.88
C LEU A 469 22.03 -9.34 12.48
N LYS A 470 21.92 -10.65 12.22
CA LYS A 470 22.92 -11.66 12.62
C LYS A 470 24.34 -11.43 12.08
N ARG A 471 24.50 -10.59 11.04
CA ARG A 471 25.82 -10.24 10.50
C ARG A 471 26.53 -9.17 11.33
N PHE A 472 25.79 -8.40 12.13
CA PHE A 472 26.35 -7.41 13.04
C PHE A 472 26.66 -8.07 14.39
N PRO A 473 27.81 -7.79 15.01
CA PRO A 473 28.16 -8.33 16.31
C PRO A 473 27.18 -7.84 17.39
N ASP A 474 27.02 -8.61 18.45
CA ASP A 474 26.36 -8.12 19.67
C ASP A 474 27.27 -7.09 20.37
N PRO A 475 26.78 -5.93 20.85
CA PRO A 475 25.38 -5.48 20.89
C PRO A 475 24.91 -4.61 19.70
N VAL A 476 25.70 -4.47 18.63
CA VAL A 476 25.38 -3.60 17.47
C VAL A 476 24.05 -3.96 16.83
N SER A 477 23.78 -5.25 16.63
CA SER A 477 22.51 -5.72 16.05
C SER A 477 21.28 -5.27 16.86
N LYS A 478 21.42 -5.16 18.19
CA LYS A 478 20.36 -4.69 19.09
C LYS A 478 20.15 -3.18 18.99
N TYR A 479 21.20 -2.39 18.84
CA TYR A 479 21.06 -0.95 18.60
C TYR A 479 20.32 -0.67 17.29
N ILE A 480 20.67 -1.38 16.21
CA ILE A 480 19.98 -1.25 14.91
C ILE A 480 18.51 -1.66 15.04
N LEU A 481 18.21 -2.78 15.68
CA LEU A 481 16.83 -3.23 15.89
C LEU A 481 16.04 -2.26 16.77
N ALA A 482 16.63 -1.74 17.84
CA ALA A 482 16.02 -0.72 18.69
C ALA A 482 15.67 0.53 17.89
N GLY A 483 16.54 0.98 16.98
CA GLY A 483 16.28 2.09 16.08
C GLY A 483 15.11 1.82 15.12
N ILE A 484 15.07 0.63 14.50
CA ILE A 484 13.98 0.21 13.62
C ILE A 484 12.63 0.27 14.34
N VAL A 485 12.55 -0.28 15.54
CA VAL A 485 11.31 -0.36 16.31
C VAL A 485 10.94 1.02 16.88
N TYR A 486 11.92 1.80 17.29
CA TYR A 486 11.69 3.17 17.72
C TYR A 486 11.05 4.01 16.60
N GLU A 487 11.48 3.86 15.35
CA GLU A 487 10.87 4.58 14.21
C GLU A 487 9.41 4.18 13.94
N ILE A 488 8.99 2.97 14.34
CA ILE A 488 7.60 2.52 14.26
C ILE A 488 6.71 3.35 15.19
N TYR A 489 7.15 3.58 16.42
CA TYR A 489 6.35 4.20 17.47
C TYR A 489 6.61 5.69 17.67
N PHE A 490 7.79 6.19 17.33
CA PHE A 490 8.20 7.57 17.58
C PHE A 490 8.48 8.32 16.27
N ASN A 491 8.20 9.61 16.24
CA ASN A 491 8.44 10.48 15.10
C ASN A 491 9.90 11.01 15.08
N GLY A 492 10.24 11.83 14.07
CA GLY A 492 11.58 12.42 13.92
C GLY A 492 12.01 13.32 15.08
N GLN A 493 11.06 13.75 15.91
CA GLN A 493 11.20 14.69 17.02
C GLN A 493 11.26 13.94 18.36
N GLY A 494 11.16 12.61 18.32
CA GLY A 494 11.21 11.72 19.47
C GLY A 494 9.88 11.62 20.24
N GLU A 495 8.77 12.03 19.62
CA GLU A 495 7.44 11.98 20.22
C GLU A 495 6.70 10.73 19.77
N LEU A 496 5.89 10.15 20.66
CA LEU A 496 5.03 9.02 20.33
C LEU A 496 4.05 9.38 19.20
N ARG A 497 3.95 8.52 18.19
CA ARG A 497 3.03 8.66 17.06
C ARG A 497 1.63 8.27 17.50
N GLU A 498 0.62 9.02 17.05
CA GLU A 498 -0.79 8.63 17.22
C GLU A 498 -1.11 7.29 16.54
N THR A 499 -0.47 7.03 15.40
CA THR A 499 -0.55 5.76 14.67
C THR A 499 0.85 5.25 14.36
N PRO A 500 1.17 3.98 14.67
CA PRO A 500 2.45 3.40 14.31
C PRO A 500 2.73 3.51 12.81
N LYS A 501 4.00 3.72 12.44
CA LYS A 501 4.44 3.77 11.05
C LYS A 501 4.43 2.35 10.46
N ALA A 502 3.28 1.95 9.96
CA ALA A 502 2.92 0.55 9.68
C ALA A 502 3.48 -0.06 8.37
N GLY A 503 4.42 0.60 7.68
CA GLY A 503 4.87 0.14 6.35
C GLY A 503 5.48 -1.26 6.33
N GLU A 504 6.28 -1.61 7.35
CA GLU A 504 7.05 -2.87 7.41
C GLU A 504 7.03 -3.51 8.81
N LEU A 505 5.92 -3.36 9.55
CA LEU A 505 5.88 -3.60 11.01
C LEU A 505 5.97 -5.08 11.44
N ALA A 506 5.50 -6.02 10.61
CA ALA A 506 5.31 -7.41 11.03
C ALA A 506 6.61 -8.10 11.45
N ARG A 507 7.70 -7.90 10.68
CA ARG A 507 8.98 -8.57 10.93
C ARG A 507 9.75 -7.99 12.13
N PRO A 508 9.89 -6.67 12.31
CA PRO A 508 10.47 -6.10 13.52
C PRO A 508 9.77 -6.57 14.79
N LEU A 509 8.43 -6.53 14.82
CA LEU A 509 7.68 -6.93 16.02
C LEU A 509 7.82 -8.43 16.30
N ALA A 510 7.78 -9.27 15.26
CA ALA A 510 8.01 -10.72 15.41
C ALA A 510 9.43 -11.03 15.90
N LEU A 511 10.43 -10.27 15.45
CA LEU A 511 11.83 -10.48 15.86
C LEU A 511 12.05 -10.04 17.31
N VAL A 512 11.52 -8.88 17.67
CA VAL A 512 11.61 -8.31 19.02
C VAL A 512 10.86 -9.16 20.05
N ALA A 513 9.87 -9.96 19.63
CA ALA A 513 9.20 -10.92 20.51
C ALA A 513 10.09 -12.10 20.95
N LYS A 514 11.22 -12.36 20.29
CA LYS A 514 12.15 -13.44 20.67
C LYS A 514 12.95 -13.09 21.94
N ASP A 515 13.34 -14.09 22.71
CA ASP A 515 14.04 -13.90 23.99
C ASP A 515 15.40 -13.21 23.85
N ASP A 516 16.11 -13.46 22.74
CA ASP A 516 17.40 -12.83 22.40
C ASP A 516 17.33 -11.28 22.32
N TYR A 517 16.13 -10.70 22.22
CA TYR A 517 15.87 -9.26 22.12
C TYR A 517 15.00 -8.71 23.27
N ALA A 518 15.01 -9.37 24.43
CA ALA A 518 14.27 -8.93 25.61
C ALA A 518 14.67 -7.52 26.09
N ASP A 519 15.94 -7.14 25.92
CA ASP A 519 16.47 -5.80 26.18
C ASP A 519 15.89 -4.73 25.24
N VAL A 520 15.78 -5.03 23.94
CA VAL A 520 15.13 -4.14 22.96
C VAL A 520 13.66 -3.93 23.30
N ARG A 521 12.94 -4.99 23.71
CA ARG A 521 11.54 -4.85 24.19
C ARG A 521 11.45 -3.96 25.41
N ALA A 522 12.29 -4.20 26.40
CA ALA A 522 12.30 -3.43 27.62
C ALA A 522 12.59 -1.95 27.34
N PHE A 523 13.56 -1.66 26.46
CA PHE A 523 13.88 -0.30 26.01
C PHE A 523 12.68 0.44 25.38
N ILE A 524 11.94 -0.20 24.48
CA ILE A 524 10.78 0.46 23.86
C ILE A 524 9.69 0.73 24.90
N ARG A 525 9.42 -0.22 25.79
CA ARG A 525 8.43 -0.05 26.88
C ARG A 525 8.81 1.07 27.86
N THR A 526 10.09 1.23 28.20
CA THR A 526 10.53 2.32 29.09
C THR A 526 10.33 3.68 28.42
N LYS A 527 10.44 3.78 27.09
CA LYS A 527 10.16 5.03 26.36
C LYS A 527 8.66 5.30 26.19
N GLU A 528 7.83 4.28 26.02
CA GLU A 528 6.37 4.42 25.99
C GLU A 528 5.79 4.85 27.35
N ALA A 529 6.37 4.42 28.47
CA ALA A 529 5.90 4.76 29.81
C ALA A 529 6.30 6.18 30.29
N LEU A 530 7.20 6.86 29.57
CA LEU A 530 7.74 8.18 29.93
C LEU A 530 7.05 9.36 29.19
N GLN A 531 6.09 9.10 28.32
CA GLN A 531 5.30 10.10 27.56
C GLN A 531 3.80 9.85 27.75
#